data_AF-A0A845JVG7-F1
#
_entry.id   AF-A0A845JVG7-F1
#
_cell.length_a   1.000
_cell.length_b   1.000
_cell.length_c   1.000
_cell.angle_alpha   90.00
_cell.angle_beta   90.00
_cell.angle_gamma   90.00
#
_symmetry.space_group_name_H-M   'P 1'
#
loop_
_entity.id
_entity.type
_entity.pdbx_description
1 polymer ?
#
loop_
_entity_poly.entity_id
_entity_poly.type
_entity_poly.pdbx_seq_one_letter_code
_entity_poly.pdbx_strand_id
1 'polypeptide(L)'
;MSGILPFLATALGLGIFHALDADHVAAVSNLTGTPSKPKKLWLLCSHWALGHGLTLLLVGTAVLLLGLAVPHHLSQFAEKLVGYILVILGILALWDISSNSFRKHFLPEKPIERLNPKKDTPSFLVFENDKSSPKALLIGMVHGLAGSTPLLVLIPIANQNSAWEGLGYLVVFSVGVLFSMVLFGWMLGIVLTWFDTRLLSFAMGFRTLIAFWAIGLGGYWIYDQV
;
A
#
# COMPACT_ATOMS: atom_id res chain seq x y z
N MET A 1 -2.89 10.98 36.09
CA MET A 1 -3.96 11.24 35.10
C MET A 1 -4.23 9.91 34.41
N SER A 2 -5.35 9.25 34.74
CA SER A 2 -5.83 8.03 34.08
C SER A 2 -6.20 8.36 32.64
N GLY A 3 -5.23 8.21 31.74
CA GLY A 3 -5.26 8.89 30.45
C GLY A 3 -5.80 8.05 29.32
N ILE A 4 -7.11 7.79 29.27
CA ILE A 4 -7.72 7.18 28.08
C ILE A 4 -7.48 8.05 26.82
N LEU A 5 -7.48 9.38 26.99
CA LEU A 5 -7.22 10.32 25.89
C LEU A 5 -5.80 10.21 25.31
N PRO A 6 -4.70 10.31 26.10
CA PRO A 6 -3.37 10.09 25.56
C PRO A 6 -3.18 8.67 25.01
N PHE A 7 -3.82 7.65 25.60
CA PHE A 7 -3.78 6.29 25.07
C PHE A 7 -4.38 6.19 23.65
N LEU A 8 -5.57 6.77 23.43
CA LEU A 8 -6.20 6.81 22.11
C LEU A 8 -5.45 7.74 21.14
N ALA A 9 -4.86 8.84 21.63
CA ALA A 9 -4.02 9.70 20.80
C ALA A 9 -2.76 8.97 20.32
N THR A 10 -2.14 8.16 21.18
CA THR A 10 -1.05 7.27 20.79
C THR A 10 -1.50 6.24 19.76
N ALA A 11 -2.71 5.67 19.92
CA ALA A 11 -3.28 4.75 18.92
C ALA A 11 -3.39 5.41 17.54
N LEU A 12 -3.94 6.63 17.49
CA LEU A 12 -4.08 7.39 16.26
C LEU A 12 -2.72 7.70 15.65
N GLY A 13 -1.77 8.19 16.46
CA GLY A 13 -0.42 8.54 16.02
C GLY A 13 0.34 7.34 15.46
N LEU A 14 0.35 6.22 16.20
CA LEU A 14 0.98 4.99 15.73
C LEU A 14 0.31 4.45 14.47
N GLY A 15 -1.03 4.54 14.35
CA GLY A 15 -1.73 4.16 13.13
C GLY A 15 -1.32 5.02 11.93
N ILE A 16 -1.18 6.33 12.12
CA ILE A 16 -0.71 7.24 11.07
C ILE A 16 0.72 6.88 10.64
N PHE A 17 1.62 6.60 11.60
CA PHE A 17 3.01 6.26 11.31
C PHE A 17 3.17 4.87 10.69
N HIS A 18 2.41 3.88 11.12
CA HIS A 18 2.38 2.53 10.54
C HIS A 18 2.09 2.58 9.04
N ALA A 19 1.13 3.42 8.63
CA ALA A 19 0.80 3.60 7.21
C ALA A 19 1.95 4.19 6.37
N LEU A 20 2.98 4.76 7.00
CA LEU A 20 4.16 5.34 6.36
C LEU A 20 5.37 4.42 6.41
N ASP A 21 5.20 3.16 6.83
CA ASP A 21 6.24 2.16 6.77
C ASP A 21 6.72 1.94 5.33
N ALA A 22 7.97 1.51 5.19
CA ALA A 22 8.70 1.49 3.93
C ALA A 22 8.01 0.64 2.84
N ASP A 23 7.41 -0.49 3.24
CA ASP A 23 6.64 -1.38 2.40
C ASP A 23 5.36 -0.72 1.85
N HIS A 24 4.61 -0.03 2.70
CA HIS A 24 3.39 0.69 2.34
C HIS A 24 3.70 1.82 1.38
N VAL A 25 4.74 2.60 1.66
CA VAL A 25 5.21 3.68 0.79
C VAL A 25 5.68 3.10 -0.55
N ALA A 26 6.46 2.03 -0.55
CA ALA A 26 6.91 1.38 -1.78
C ALA A 26 5.74 0.83 -2.61
N ALA A 27 4.75 0.18 -1.97
CA ALA A 27 3.58 -0.36 -2.63
C ALA A 27 2.72 0.76 -3.24
N VAL A 28 2.35 1.77 -2.46
CA VAL A 28 1.45 2.84 -2.93
C VAL A 28 2.10 3.73 -3.99
N SER A 29 3.42 3.94 -3.89
CA SER A 29 4.18 4.68 -4.90
C SER A 29 4.17 3.96 -6.26
N ASN A 30 4.29 2.63 -6.26
CA ASN A 30 4.18 1.83 -7.50
C ASN A 30 2.72 1.73 -7.99
N LEU A 31 1.74 1.64 -7.07
CA LEU A 31 0.31 1.59 -7.43
C LEU A 31 -0.21 2.89 -8.04
N THR A 32 0.31 4.03 -7.59
CA THR A 32 -0.12 5.38 -8.02
C THR A 32 0.83 6.03 -9.01
N GLY A 33 1.90 5.33 -9.38
CA GLY A 33 2.96 5.79 -10.26
C GLY A 33 2.60 5.87 -11.74
N THR A 34 1.32 5.91 -12.11
CA THR A 34 0.90 6.16 -13.50
C THR A 34 -0.10 7.32 -13.54
N PRO A 35 -0.09 8.16 -14.59
CA PRO A 35 -1.04 9.25 -14.72
C PRO A 35 -2.48 8.78 -14.64
N SER A 36 -3.19 9.21 -13.61
CA SER A 36 -4.58 8.82 -13.36
C SER A 36 -5.40 9.99 -12.86
N LYS A 37 -6.72 9.94 -13.09
CA LYS A 37 -7.64 10.95 -12.57
C LYS A 37 -7.65 10.90 -11.03
N PRO A 38 -7.73 12.05 -10.32
CA PRO A 38 -7.73 12.08 -8.85
C PRO A 38 -8.80 11.18 -8.20
N LYS A 39 -9.98 11.07 -8.80
CA LYS A 39 -11.06 10.18 -8.32
C LYS A 39 -10.67 8.70 -8.39
N LYS A 40 -9.94 8.29 -9.43
CA LYS A 40 -9.46 6.90 -9.57
C LYS A 40 -8.39 6.58 -8.53
N LEU A 41 -7.45 7.51 -8.31
CA LEU A 41 -6.42 7.38 -7.28
C LEU A 41 -7.03 7.24 -5.89
N TRP A 42 -7.99 8.11 -5.55
CA TRP A 42 -8.71 8.04 -4.28
C TRP A 42 -9.40 6.69 -4.10
N LEU A 43 -10.11 6.20 -5.12
CA LEU A 43 -10.82 4.92 -5.04
C LEU A 43 -9.86 3.74 -4.86
N LEU A 44 -8.74 3.74 -5.59
CA LEU A 44 -7.71 2.71 -5.48
C LEU A 44 -7.12 2.65 -4.07
N CYS A 45 -6.70 3.81 -3.54
CA CYS A 45 -6.11 3.91 -2.21
C CYS A 45 -7.13 3.54 -1.13
N SER A 46 -8.40 3.94 -1.28
CA SER A 46 -9.47 3.58 -0.34
C SER A 46 -9.71 2.08 -0.27
N HIS A 47 -9.74 1.37 -1.40
CA HIS A 47 -9.94 -0.09 -1.38
C HIS A 47 -8.76 -0.81 -0.74
N TRP A 48 -7.53 -0.39 -1.07
CA TRP A 48 -6.33 -0.94 -0.45
C TRP A 48 -6.29 -0.69 1.06
N ALA A 49 -6.54 0.56 1.49
CA ALA A 49 -6.59 0.91 2.91
C ALA A 49 -7.71 0.19 3.66
N LEU A 50 -8.87 -0.02 3.03
CA LEU A 50 -9.97 -0.81 3.60
C LEU A 50 -9.59 -2.28 3.79
N GLY A 51 -8.94 -2.90 2.82
CA GLY A 51 -8.47 -4.28 2.96
C GLY A 51 -7.48 -4.45 4.10
N HIS A 52 -6.54 -3.50 4.21
CA HIS A 52 -5.56 -3.45 5.29
C HIS A 52 -6.23 -3.29 6.66
N GLY A 53 -7.02 -2.23 6.84
CA GLY A 53 -7.74 -1.95 8.07
C GLY A 53 -8.69 -3.07 8.48
N LEU A 54 -9.36 -3.73 7.52
CA LEU A 54 -10.21 -4.88 7.80
C LEU A 54 -9.42 -6.04 8.39
N THR A 55 -8.24 -6.33 7.85
CA THR A 55 -7.38 -7.40 8.36
C THR A 55 -6.88 -7.08 9.76
N LEU A 56 -6.48 -5.83 10.02
CA LEU A 56 -6.11 -5.37 11.36
C LEU A 56 -7.24 -5.52 12.36
N LEU A 57 -8.44 -5.09 12.00
CA LEU A 57 -9.61 -5.20 12.89
C LEU A 57 -9.94 -6.67 13.17
N LEU A 58 -9.97 -7.53 12.14
CA LEU A 58 -10.32 -8.94 12.30
C LEU A 58 -9.26 -9.71 13.10
N VAL A 59 -7.99 -9.64 12.68
CA VAL A 59 -6.89 -10.35 13.33
C VAL A 59 -6.63 -9.77 14.71
N GLY A 60 -6.58 -8.45 14.84
CA GLY A 60 -6.37 -7.77 16.13
C GLY A 60 -7.48 -8.08 17.13
N THR A 61 -8.75 -8.05 16.71
CA THR A 61 -9.87 -8.43 17.59
C THR A 61 -9.79 -9.90 17.99
N ALA A 62 -9.45 -10.80 17.05
CA ALA A 62 -9.29 -12.23 17.35
C ALA A 62 -8.17 -12.46 18.37
N VAL A 63 -7.01 -11.82 18.19
CA VAL A 63 -5.88 -11.90 19.13
C VAL A 63 -6.27 -11.36 20.51
N LEU A 64 -6.94 -10.19 20.57
CA LEU A 64 -7.33 -9.57 21.83
C LEU A 64 -8.38 -10.36 22.62
N LEU A 65 -9.41 -10.86 21.94
CA LEU A 65 -10.53 -11.56 22.59
C LEU A 65 -10.22 -13.02 22.90
N LEU A 66 -9.47 -13.70 22.03
CA LEU A 66 -9.15 -15.12 22.20
C LEU A 66 -7.81 -15.32 22.93
N GLY A 67 -7.03 -14.26 23.15
CA GLY A 67 -5.69 -14.35 23.74
C GLY A 67 -4.71 -15.15 22.87
N LEU A 68 -5.01 -15.32 21.58
CA LEU A 68 -4.21 -16.12 20.67
C LEU A 68 -3.03 -15.31 20.16
N ALA A 69 -1.81 -15.76 20.43
CA ALA A 69 -0.65 -15.23 19.72
C ALA A 69 -0.76 -15.57 18.23
N VAL A 70 -0.48 -14.61 17.35
CA VAL A 70 -0.36 -14.88 15.92
C VAL A 70 0.76 -15.89 15.72
N PRO A 71 0.49 -17.07 15.14
CA PRO A 71 1.53 -18.08 14.96
C PRO A 71 2.66 -17.54 14.08
N HIS A 72 3.91 -17.77 14.50
CA HIS A 72 5.08 -17.24 13.81
C HIS A 72 5.09 -17.59 12.32
N HIS A 73 4.77 -18.83 11.97
CA HIS A 73 4.69 -19.31 10.58
C HIS A 73 3.70 -18.51 9.71
N LEU A 74 2.59 -18.04 10.29
CA LEU A 74 1.59 -17.26 9.55
C LEU A 74 2.09 -15.85 9.27
N SER A 75 2.77 -15.23 10.24
CA SER A 75 3.45 -13.93 10.06
C SER A 75 4.52 -14.02 8.98
N GLN A 76 5.41 -15.02 9.07
CA GLN A 76 6.49 -15.24 8.10
C GLN A 76 5.93 -15.47 6.68
N PHE A 77 4.83 -16.24 6.58
CA PHE A 77 4.17 -16.47 5.30
C PHE A 77 3.57 -15.18 4.72
N ALA A 78 2.89 -14.38 5.54
CA ALA A 78 2.32 -13.11 5.11
C ALA A 78 3.41 -12.11 4.69
N GLU A 79 4.50 -12.00 5.45
CA GLU A 79 5.67 -11.17 5.13
C GLU A 79 6.34 -11.60 3.83
N LYS A 80 6.53 -12.91 3.60
CA LYS A 80 7.00 -13.43 2.30
C LYS A 80 6.06 -13.07 1.16
N LEU A 81 4.75 -13.22 1.35
CA LEU A 81 3.76 -12.85 0.33
C LEU A 81 3.84 -11.37 -0.02
N VAL A 82 3.98 -10.48 0.97
CA VAL A 82 4.18 -9.06 0.68
C VAL A 82 5.52 -8.83 -0.02
N GLY A 83 6.59 -9.51 0.38
CA GLY A 83 7.87 -9.44 -0.31
C GLY A 83 7.75 -9.77 -1.80
N TYR A 84 7.02 -10.85 -2.15
CA TYR A 84 6.71 -11.18 -3.54
C TYR A 84 5.89 -10.09 -4.22
N ILE A 85 4.86 -9.53 -3.56
CA ILE A 85 4.05 -8.43 -4.10
C ILE A 85 4.95 -7.22 -4.43
N LEU A 86 5.86 -6.83 -3.54
CA LEU A 86 6.76 -5.70 -3.75
C LEU A 86 7.72 -5.92 -4.93
N VAL A 87 8.31 -7.12 -5.03
CA VAL A 87 9.18 -7.48 -6.17
C VAL A 87 8.41 -7.44 -7.49
N ILE A 88 7.21 -8.04 -7.51
CA ILE A 88 6.32 -8.06 -8.68
C ILE A 88 5.96 -6.62 -9.09
N LEU A 89 5.51 -5.78 -8.15
CA LEU A 89 5.17 -4.39 -8.42
C LEU A 89 6.36 -3.59 -8.98
N GLY A 90 7.55 -3.76 -8.41
CA GLY A 90 8.74 -3.06 -8.88
C GLY A 90 9.22 -3.52 -10.26
N ILE A 91 9.25 -4.83 -10.54
CA ILE A 91 9.62 -5.36 -11.87
C ILE A 91 8.68 -4.80 -12.94
N LEU A 92 7.39 -4.75 -12.62
CA LEU A 92 6.39 -4.33 -13.57
C LEU A 92 6.38 -2.82 -13.78
N ALA A 93 6.70 -2.04 -12.75
CA ALA A 93 6.99 -0.62 -12.90
C ALA A 93 8.19 -0.38 -13.83
N LEU A 94 9.28 -1.14 -13.70
CA LEU A 94 10.44 -1.05 -14.61
C LEU A 94 10.07 -1.45 -16.05
N TRP A 95 9.27 -2.51 -16.22
CA TRP A 95 8.78 -2.94 -17.52
C TRP A 95 7.96 -1.82 -18.19
N ASP A 96 7.04 -1.19 -17.45
CA ASP A 96 6.22 -0.10 -17.96
C ASP A 96 7.07 1.09 -18.40
N ILE A 97 8.03 1.49 -17.57
CA ILE A 97 8.97 2.58 -17.90
C ILE A 97 9.72 2.27 -19.20
N SER A 98 10.24 1.04 -19.35
CA SER A 98 11.00 0.61 -20.54
C SER A 98 10.13 0.50 -21.80
N SER A 99 8.93 -0.05 -21.69
CA SER A 99 8.04 -0.31 -22.83
C SER A 99 7.28 0.94 -23.32
N ASN A 100 6.83 1.80 -22.41
CA ASN A 100 5.94 2.92 -22.73
C ASN A 100 6.66 4.28 -22.88
N SER A 101 7.77 4.50 -22.16
CA SER A 101 8.55 5.75 -22.34
C SER A 101 9.38 5.73 -23.63
N PHE A 102 9.93 4.56 -24.01
CA PHE A 102 10.69 4.42 -25.26
C PHE A 102 9.80 4.62 -26.49
N ARG A 103 8.55 4.13 -26.46
CA ARG A 103 7.61 4.21 -27.59
C ARG A 103 7.09 5.62 -27.87
N LYS A 104 6.96 6.48 -26.86
CA LYS A 104 6.52 7.88 -27.01
C LYS A 104 7.61 8.84 -27.52
N HIS A 105 8.90 8.50 -27.35
CA HIS A 105 10.01 9.37 -27.74
C HIS A 105 10.64 9.01 -29.10
N PHE A 106 10.61 7.74 -29.53
CA PHE A 106 11.29 7.30 -30.76
C PHE A 106 10.36 7.14 -31.98
N LEU A 107 9.04 7.18 -31.81
CA LEU A 107 8.10 7.12 -32.92
C LEU A 107 7.41 8.50 -33.08
N PRO A 108 7.69 9.25 -34.17
CA PRO A 108 6.97 10.49 -34.44
C PRO A 108 5.48 10.18 -34.61
N GLU A 109 4.63 11.07 -34.07
CA GLU A 109 3.17 10.96 -34.12
C GLU A 109 2.69 10.62 -35.53
N LYS A 110 2.13 9.41 -35.71
CA LYS A 110 1.37 9.12 -36.92
C LYS A 110 0.01 9.83 -36.84
N PRO A 111 -0.48 10.42 -37.95
CA PRO A 111 -1.74 11.15 -37.94
C PRO A 111 -2.90 10.18 -37.70
N ILE A 112 -3.66 10.49 -36.66
CA ILE A 112 -5.02 10.08 -36.31
C ILE A 112 -5.69 9.13 -37.32
N GLU A 113 -5.42 7.83 -37.17
CA GLU A 113 -6.41 6.82 -37.47
C GLU A 113 -6.98 6.39 -36.11
N ARG A 114 -8.31 6.36 -36.00
CA ARG A 114 -9.05 6.03 -34.77
C ARG A 114 -8.82 4.57 -34.39
N LEU A 115 -7.62 4.27 -33.92
CA LEU A 115 -7.33 3.04 -33.23
C LEU A 115 -8.13 3.08 -31.94
N ASN A 116 -9.12 2.20 -31.87
CA ASN A 116 -9.82 1.83 -30.65
C ASN A 116 -8.79 1.83 -29.49
N PRO A 117 -8.91 2.68 -28.46
CA PRO A 117 -7.94 2.76 -27.36
C PRO A 117 -7.99 1.52 -26.44
N LYS A 118 -8.53 0.41 -26.94
CA LYS A 118 -8.93 -0.76 -26.17
C LYS A 118 -8.14 -2.02 -26.49
N LYS A 119 -7.13 -1.99 -27.36
CA LYS A 119 -6.51 -3.25 -27.82
C LYS A 119 -5.01 -3.46 -27.73
N ASP A 120 -4.12 -2.47 -27.81
CA ASP A 120 -2.67 -2.79 -27.96
C ASP A 120 -1.72 -1.98 -27.07
N THR A 121 -2.10 -1.80 -25.81
CA THR A 121 -1.14 -1.44 -24.75
C THR A 121 -0.98 -2.63 -23.84
N PRO A 122 0.25 -3.06 -23.49
CA PRO A 122 0.45 -3.85 -22.29
C PRO A 122 0.21 -2.88 -21.11
N SER A 123 -1.07 -2.58 -20.88
CA SER A 123 -1.50 -1.76 -19.76
C SER A 123 -1.31 -2.63 -18.54
N PHE A 124 -0.20 -2.41 -17.85
CA PHE A 124 0.25 -3.16 -16.69
C PHE A 124 -0.73 -3.09 -15.50
N LEU A 125 -1.86 -2.39 -15.64
CA LEU A 125 -2.82 -2.36 -14.59
C LEU A 125 -3.57 -3.71 -14.50
N VAL A 126 -3.09 -4.53 -13.58
CA VAL A 126 -3.95 -5.33 -12.69
C VAL A 126 -5.16 -4.49 -12.21
N PHE A 127 -5.04 -3.15 -12.22
CA PHE A 127 -6.02 -2.15 -11.80
C PHE A 127 -6.67 -1.26 -12.91
N GLU A 128 -6.56 -1.55 -14.22
CA GLU A 128 -7.07 -0.62 -15.27
C GLU A 128 -8.59 -0.66 -15.36
N ASN A 129 -9.11 -1.87 -15.16
CA ASN A 129 -10.49 -2.19 -15.41
C ASN A 129 -11.36 -1.58 -14.32
N ASP A 130 -12.63 -1.28 -14.62
CA ASP A 130 -13.66 -0.91 -13.63
C ASP A 130 -13.86 -1.96 -12.51
N LYS A 131 -13.11 -3.07 -12.55
CA LYS A 131 -13.02 -4.16 -11.57
C LYS A 131 -11.71 -4.14 -10.75
N SER A 132 -11.04 -3.01 -10.61
CA SER A 132 -9.77 -2.86 -9.90
C SER A 132 -9.90 -2.85 -8.37
N SER A 133 -11.07 -2.48 -7.87
CA SER A 133 -11.43 -2.43 -6.45
C SER A 133 -11.13 -3.71 -5.64
N PRO A 134 -11.51 -4.94 -6.10
CA PRO A 134 -11.33 -6.15 -5.30
C PRO A 134 -9.85 -6.56 -5.16
N LYS A 135 -9.05 -6.32 -6.20
CA LYS A 135 -7.62 -6.64 -6.19
C LYS A 135 -6.87 -5.74 -5.20
N ALA A 136 -7.25 -4.47 -5.11
CA ALA A 136 -6.56 -3.50 -4.27
C ALA A 136 -6.87 -3.82 -2.81
N LEU A 137 -8.14 -4.15 -2.54
CA LEU A 137 -8.59 -4.69 -1.27
C LEU A 137 -7.83 -5.96 -0.89
N LEU A 138 -7.68 -6.94 -1.79
CA LEU A 138 -6.91 -8.16 -1.50
C LEU A 138 -5.44 -7.88 -1.18
N ILE A 139 -4.77 -7.01 -1.94
CA ILE A 139 -3.38 -6.63 -1.63
C ILE A 139 -3.31 -5.93 -0.26
N GLY A 140 -4.29 -5.08 0.03
CA GLY A 140 -4.42 -4.44 1.34
C GLY A 140 -4.59 -5.46 2.45
N MET A 141 -5.42 -6.49 2.25
CA MET A 141 -5.59 -7.56 3.24
C MET A 141 -4.30 -8.34 3.48
N VAL A 142 -3.55 -8.66 2.42
CA VAL A 142 -2.26 -9.35 2.55
C VAL A 142 -1.24 -8.48 3.28
N HIS A 143 -1.16 -7.17 2.97
CA HIS A 143 -0.34 -6.22 3.73
C HIS A 143 -0.75 -6.12 5.19
N GLY A 144 -2.06 -6.08 5.48
CA GLY A 144 -2.57 -5.99 6.86
C GLY A 144 -2.33 -7.25 7.68
N LEU A 145 -2.09 -8.39 7.04
CA LEU A 145 -1.69 -9.63 7.70
C LEU A 145 -0.18 -9.68 7.97
N ALA A 146 0.61 -9.00 7.14
CA ALA A 146 2.05 -9.01 7.20
C ALA A 146 2.59 -7.96 8.19
N GLY A 147 3.70 -8.28 8.84
CA GLY A 147 4.54 -7.31 9.53
C GLY A 147 4.24 -7.13 11.02
N SER A 148 4.81 -6.05 11.56
CA SER A 148 4.90 -5.70 12.98
C SER A 148 3.61 -5.14 13.59
N THR A 149 2.51 -5.06 12.84
CA THR A 149 1.27 -4.44 13.31
C THR A 149 0.68 -5.10 14.56
N PRO A 150 0.71 -6.43 14.72
CA PRO A 150 0.38 -7.05 15.99
C PRO A 150 1.24 -6.49 17.13
N LEU A 151 2.53 -6.23 16.94
CA LEU A 151 3.40 -5.68 17.98
C LEU A 151 3.03 -4.22 18.32
N LEU A 152 2.78 -3.38 17.31
CA LEU A 152 2.39 -1.98 17.50
C LEU A 152 1.04 -1.83 18.22
N VAL A 153 0.12 -2.75 17.96
CA VAL A 153 -1.19 -2.80 18.63
C VAL A 153 -1.10 -3.43 20.02
N LEU A 154 -0.35 -4.53 20.18
CA LEU A 154 -0.39 -5.33 21.40
C LEU A 154 0.46 -4.76 22.55
N ILE A 155 1.59 -4.08 22.26
CA ILE A 155 2.47 -3.55 23.32
C ILE A 155 1.73 -2.53 24.22
N PRO A 156 1.00 -1.54 23.68
CA PRO A 156 0.28 -0.58 24.52
C PRO A 156 -0.92 -1.22 25.24
N ILE A 157 -1.56 -2.22 24.62
CA ILE A 157 -2.75 -2.89 25.17
C ILE A 157 -2.37 -3.85 26.30
N ALA A 158 -1.19 -4.48 26.26
CA ALA A 158 -0.72 -5.42 27.29
C ALA A 158 -0.63 -4.78 28.69
N ASN A 159 -0.55 -3.45 28.77
CA ASN A 159 -0.52 -2.69 30.02
C ASN A 159 -1.90 -2.21 30.50
N GLN A 160 -3.00 -2.61 29.83
CA GLN A 160 -4.36 -2.21 30.18
C GLN A 160 -5.17 -3.34 30.82
N ASN A 161 -6.04 -2.97 31.75
CA ASN A 161 -6.88 -3.93 32.49
C ASN A 161 -8.23 -4.24 31.81
N SER A 162 -8.55 -3.58 30.70
CA SER A 162 -9.87 -3.64 30.06
C SER A 162 -9.79 -4.00 28.57
N ALA A 163 -10.51 -5.04 28.17
CA ALA A 163 -10.64 -5.45 26.77
C ALA A 163 -11.29 -4.35 25.90
N TRP A 164 -12.21 -3.56 26.47
CA TRP A 164 -12.86 -2.46 25.75
C TRP A 164 -11.90 -1.32 25.41
N GLU A 165 -10.92 -1.06 26.27
CA GLU A 165 -9.87 -0.08 25.99
C GLU A 165 -8.96 -0.57 24.86
N GLY A 166 -8.61 -1.86 24.85
CA GLY A 166 -7.86 -2.49 23.76
C GLY A 166 -8.61 -2.45 22.42
N LEU A 167 -9.91 -2.73 22.41
CA LEU A 167 -10.75 -2.60 21.22
C LEU A 167 -10.85 -1.14 20.74
N GLY A 168 -11.03 -0.19 21.67
CA GLY A 168 -11.04 1.23 21.36
C GLY A 168 -9.71 1.69 20.73
N TYR A 169 -8.58 1.24 21.29
CA TYR A 169 -7.26 1.46 20.72
C TYR A 169 -7.16 0.92 19.30
N LEU A 170 -7.53 -0.34 19.08
CA LEU A 170 -7.46 -1.00 17.78
C LEU A 170 -8.30 -0.27 16.72
N VAL A 171 -9.51 0.18 17.07
CA VAL A 171 -10.37 0.95 16.17
C VAL A 171 -9.72 2.30 15.82
N VAL A 172 -9.25 3.05 16.80
CA VAL A 172 -8.63 4.37 16.57
C VAL A 172 -7.32 4.24 15.78
N PHE A 173 -6.51 3.22 16.08
CA PHE A 173 -5.32 2.87 15.29
C PHE A 173 -5.69 2.59 13.83
N SER A 174 -6.70 1.74 13.59
CA SER A 174 -7.14 1.38 12.25
C SER A 174 -7.69 2.59 11.46
N VAL A 175 -8.35 3.53 12.14
CA VAL A 175 -8.78 4.81 11.55
C VAL A 175 -7.57 5.66 11.15
N GLY A 176 -6.54 5.74 12.01
CA GLY A 176 -5.30 6.44 11.70
C GLY A 176 -4.59 5.87 10.47
N VAL A 177 -4.50 4.53 10.38
CA VAL A 177 -3.96 3.81 9.23
C VAL A 177 -4.76 4.13 7.97
N LEU A 178 -6.08 3.96 8.00
CA LEU A 178 -6.94 4.18 6.83
C LEU A 178 -6.85 5.63 6.33
N PHE A 179 -6.92 6.59 7.24
CA PHE A 179 -6.80 8.00 6.91
C PHE A 179 -5.44 8.32 6.25
N SER A 180 -4.35 7.88 6.86
CA SER A 180 -2.98 8.14 6.39
C SER A 180 -2.72 7.49 5.04
N MET A 181 -3.08 6.20 4.86
CA MET A 181 -2.92 5.49 3.59
C MET A 181 -3.66 6.14 2.44
N VAL A 182 -4.93 6.51 2.65
CA VAL A 182 -5.75 7.17 1.61
C VAL A 182 -5.19 8.54 1.28
N LEU A 183 -4.90 9.35 2.29
CA LEU A 183 -4.40 10.71 2.10
C LEU A 183 -3.03 10.71 1.41
N PHE A 184 -2.08 9.95 1.94
CA PHE A 184 -0.72 9.87 1.40
C PHE A 184 -0.73 9.33 -0.03
N GLY A 185 -1.39 8.20 -0.28
CA GLY A 185 -1.46 7.60 -1.62
C GLY A 185 -2.13 8.52 -2.64
N TRP A 186 -3.22 9.19 -2.25
CA TRP A 186 -3.91 10.13 -3.12
C TRP A 186 -3.05 11.36 -3.45
N MET A 187 -2.43 11.98 -2.44
CA MET A 187 -1.55 13.14 -2.63
C MET A 187 -0.33 12.79 -3.47
N LEU A 188 0.34 11.67 -3.16
CA LEU A 188 1.49 11.19 -3.91
C LEU A 188 1.11 10.94 -5.37
N GLY A 189 0.00 10.26 -5.64
CA GLY A 189 -0.46 10.00 -7.01
C GLY A 189 -0.75 11.28 -7.80
N ILE A 190 -1.30 12.32 -7.17
CA ILE A 190 -1.50 13.63 -7.79
C ILE A 190 -0.16 14.27 -8.15
N VAL A 191 0.79 14.27 -7.21
CA VAL A 191 2.13 14.85 -7.40
C VAL A 191 2.88 14.12 -8.51
N LEU A 192 2.85 12.79 -8.53
CA LEU A 192 3.46 11.97 -9.58
C LEU A 192 2.81 12.21 -10.95
N THR A 193 1.49 12.34 -11.01
CA THR A 193 0.77 12.68 -12.25
C THR A 193 1.14 14.09 -12.73
N TRP A 194 1.28 15.04 -11.82
CA TRP A 194 1.68 16.41 -12.16
C TRP A 194 3.10 16.46 -12.73
N PHE A 195 4.06 15.78 -12.09
CA PHE A 195 5.44 15.72 -12.56
C PHE A 195 5.55 15.07 -13.95
N ASP A 196 4.78 14.01 -14.22
CA ASP A 196 4.75 13.38 -15.54
C ASP A 196 4.38 14.33 -16.68
N THR A 197 3.47 15.28 -16.41
CA THR A 197 3.03 16.24 -17.40
C THR A 197 4.00 17.40 -17.62
N ARG A 198 4.98 17.62 -16.72
CA ARG A 198 5.86 18.80 -16.74
C ARG A 198 7.36 18.51 -16.77
N LEU A 199 7.81 17.50 -16.04
CA LEU A 199 9.23 17.15 -15.83
C LEU A 199 9.42 15.64 -16.00
N LEU A 200 9.08 15.13 -17.19
CA LEU A 200 9.02 13.71 -17.47
C LEU A 200 10.31 12.95 -17.09
N SER A 201 11.50 13.49 -17.42
CA SER A 201 12.79 12.86 -17.09
C SER A 201 13.00 12.69 -15.58
N PHE A 202 12.60 13.69 -14.79
CA PHE A 202 12.68 13.61 -13.33
C PHE A 202 11.68 12.59 -12.78
N ALA A 203 10.45 12.60 -13.29
CA ALA A 203 9.42 11.65 -12.89
C ALA A 203 9.82 10.20 -13.19
N MET A 204 10.39 9.94 -14.37
CA MET A 204 10.91 8.62 -14.74
C MET A 204 12.08 8.17 -13.86
N GLY A 205 13.03 9.07 -13.54
CA GLY A 205 14.12 8.76 -12.62
C GLY A 205 13.62 8.41 -11.22
N PHE A 206 12.66 9.20 -10.70
CA PHE A 206 12.07 8.97 -9.38
C PHE A 206 11.29 7.65 -9.32
N ARG A 207 10.50 7.32 -10.34
CA ARG A 207 9.79 6.03 -10.42
C ARG A 207 10.72 4.84 -10.53
N THR A 208 11.79 4.98 -11.30
CA THR A 208 12.83 3.94 -11.41
C THR A 208 13.45 3.68 -10.04
N LEU A 209 13.78 4.73 -9.28
CA LEU A 209 14.29 4.62 -7.92
C LEU A 209 13.30 3.89 -6.99
N ILE A 210 12.02 4.28 -7.01
CA ILE A 210 10.94 3.63 -6.23
C ILE A 210 10.81 2.15 -6.59
N ALA A 211 10.88 1.81 -7.88
CA ALA A 211 10.75 0.44 -8.35
C ALA A 211 11.91 -0.44 -7.86
N PHE A 212 13.15 0.06 -7.95
CA PHE A 212 14.31 -0.62 -7.38
C PHE A 212 14.22 -0.75 -5.86
N TRP A 213 13.74 0.29 -5.17
CA TRP A 213 13.55 0.24 -3.72
C TRP A 213 12.52 -0.83 -3.33
N ALA A 214 11.41 -0.93 -4.05
CA ALA A 214 10.40 -1.97 -3.83
C ALA A 214 10.96 -3.38 -4.07
N ILE A 215 11.75 -3.59 -5.14
CA ILE A 215 12.41 -4.87 -5.40
C ILE A 215 13.40 -5.21 -4.28
N GLY A 216 14.19 -4.23 -3.83
CA GLY A 216 15.16 -4.41 -2.74
C GLY A 216 14.49 -4.79 -1.42
N LEU A 217 13.46 -4.05 -1.02
CA LEU A 217 12.67 -4.36 0.18
C LEU A 217 11.98 -5.72 0.09
N GLY A 218 11.36 -6.01 -1.06
CA GLY A 218 10.69 -7.27 -1.26
C GLY A 218 11.65 -8.47 -1.25
N GLY A 219 12.83 -8.32 -1.87
CA GLY A 219 13.90 -9.30 -1.83
C GLY A 219 14.44 -9.53 -0.41
N TYR A 220 14.60 -8.45 0.36
CA TYR A 220 14.97 -8.52 1.78
C TYR A 220 13.95 -9.34 2.58
N TRP A 221 12.64 -9.04 2.46
CA TRP A 221 11.59 -9.81 3.15
C TRP A 221 11.45 -11.25 2.70
N ILE A 222 11.74 -11.56 1.44
CA ILE A 222 11.76 -12.96 0.98
C ILE A 222 12.93 -13.72 1.62
N TYR A 223 14.10 -13.08 1.73
CA TYR A 223 15.33 -13.69 2.27
C TYR A 223 15.31 -13.82 3.79
N ASP A 224 14.94 -12.76 4.51
CA ASP A 224 15.00 -12.67 5.98
C ASP A 224 14.05 -13.66 6.69
N GLN A 225 13.07 -14.19 5.96
CA GLN A 225 12.02 -15.06 6.48
C GLN A 225 12.26 -16.55 6.18
N VAL A 226 13.39 -16.90 5.55
CA VAL A 226 13.85 -18.29 5.33
C VAL A 226 14.69 -18.74 6.52
#